data_AF-A0A957XFV3-F1
#
_entry.id   AF-A0A957XFV3-F1
#
_cell.length_a   1.000
_cell.length_b   1.000
_cell.length_c   1.000
_cell.angle_alpha   90.00
_cell.angle_beta   90.00
_cell.angle_gamma   90.00
#
_symmetry.space_group_name_H-M   'P 1'
#
loop_
_entity.id
_entity.type
_entity.pdbx_description
1 polymer ?
#
loop_
_entity_poly.entity_id
_entity_poly.type
_entity_poly.pdbx_seq_one_letter_code
_entity_poly.pdbx_strand_id
1 'polypeptide(L)' 'MSETQGTISLKIARLEQQLKILSLQKQLSYNYPDHQAQLISKELATQLQLSQMIEFRDKIYTRVSR' A
#
# COMPACT_ATOMS: atom_id res chain seq x y z
N MET A 1 6.28 20.23 6.07
CA MET A 1 5.67 20.35 4.73
C MET A 1 4.34 19.62 4.78
N SER A 2 3.21 20.31 4.57
CA SER A 2 1.89 19.68 4.60
C SER A 2 1.71 18.82 3.36
N GLU A 3 1.47 17.53 3.52
CA GLU A 3 1.13 16.66 2.40
C GLU A 3 -0.20 17.10 1.80
N THR A 4 -0.22 17.41 0.50
CA THR A 4 -1.46 17.80 -0.18
C THR A 4 -2.33 16.57 -0.43
N GLN A 5 -3.64 16.77 -0.61
CA GLN A 5 -4.56 15.70 -1.00
C GLN A 5 -4.06 14.95 -2.26
N GLY A 6 -3.49 15.68 -3.23
CA GLY A 6 -2.88 15.08 -4.43
C GLY A 6 -1.67 14.19 -4.12
N THR A 7 -0.80 14.62 -3.19
CA THR A 7 0.35 13.82 -2.73
C THR A 7 -0.09 12.53 -2.06
N ILE A 8 -1.15 12.58 -1.24
CA ILE A 8 -1.70 11.41 -0.55
C ILE A 8 -2.31 10.42 -1.54
N SER A 9 -3.11 10.90 -2.49
CA SER A 9 -3.70 10.06 -3.54
C SER A 9 -2.62 9.38 -4.39
N LEU A 10 -1.54 10.08 -4.74
CA LEU A 10 -0.42 9.49 -5.48
C LEU A 10 0.29 8.39 -4.67
N LYS A 11 0.49 8.59 -3.37
CA LYS A 11 1.09 7.58 -2.49
C LYS A 11 0.22 6.33 -2.38
N ILE A 12 -1.11 6.51 -2.24
CA ILE A 12 -2.08 5.40 -2.23
C ILE A 12 -1.98 4.62 -3.55
N ALA A 13 -2.04 5.29 -4.70
CA ALA A 13 -1.94 4.65 -6.00
C ALA A 13 -0.61 3.87 -6.17
N ARG A 14 0.49 4.40 -5.65
CA ARG A 14 1.79 3.72 -5.66
C ARG A 14 1.78 2.45 -4.79
N LEU A 15 1.18 2.50 -3.61
CA LEU A 15 1.04 1.34 -2.73
C LEU A 15 0.15 0.25 -3.37
N GLU A 16 -0.95 0.64 -4.02
CA GLU A 16 -1.80 -0.29 -4.78
C GLU A 16 -1.05 -0.95 -5.94
N GLN A 17 -0.25 -0.19 -6.68
CA GLN A 17 0.59 -0.74 -7.75
C GLN A 17 1.64 -1.71 -7.19
N GLN A 18 2.26 -1.39 -6.06
CA GLN A 18 3.22 -2.27 -5.40
C GLN A 18 2.57 -3.59 -4.95
N LEU A 19 1.35 -3.55 -4.42
CA LEU A 19 0.59 -4.76 -4.08
C LEU A 19 0.31 -5.64 -5.31
N LYS A 20 -0.05 -5.03 -6.44
CA LYS A 20 -0.23 -5.77 -7.71
C LYS A 20 1.06 -6.48 -8.14
N ILE A 21 2.20 -5.80 -8.05
CA ILE A 21 3.51 -6.38 -8.39
C ILE A 21 3.86 -7.52 -7.43
N LEU A 22 3.68 -7.34 -6.12
CA LEU A 22 3.97 -8.38 -5.12
C LEU A 22 3.10 -9.63 -5.34
N SER A 23 1.82 -9.45 -5.69
CA SER A 23 0.91 -10.54 -6.02
C SER A 23 1.41 -11.35 -7.23
N LEU A 24 1.82 -10.67 -8.30
CA LEU A 24 2.40 -11.33 -9.48
C LEU A 24 3.71 -12.06 -9.15
N GLN A 25 4.60 -11.43 -8.37
CA GLN A 25 5.85 -12.06 -7.94
C GLN A 25 5.60 -13.31 -7.08
N LYS A 26 4.57 -13.28 -6.21
CA LYS A 26 4.18 -14.43 -5.39
C LYS A 26 3.69 -15.59 -6.23
N GLN A 27 2.92 -15.32 -7.29
CA GLN A 27 2.46 -16.35 -8.24
C GLN A 27 3.65 -17.01 -8.96
N LEU A 28 4.64 -16.21 -9.37
CA LEU A 28 5.85 -16.71 -10.04
C LEU A 28 6.80 -17.47 -9.09
N SER A 29 6.77 -17.15 -7.80
CA SER A 29 7.71 -17.70 -6.80
C SER A 29 7.20 -18.96 -6.10
N TYR A 30 6.15 -19.60 -6.60
CA TYR A 30 5.51 -20.77 -5.96
C TYR A 30 6.49 -21.92 -5.62
N ASN A 31 7.53 -22.11 -6.45
CA ASN A 31 8.53 -23.16 -6.26
C ASN A 31 9.67 -22.78 -5.29
N TYR A 32 9.65 -21.57 -4.73
CA TYR A 32 10.71 -21.02 -3.89
C TYR A 32 10.12 -20.55 -2.55
N PRO A 33 9.94 -21.46 -1.57
CA PRO A 33 9.17 -21.19 -0.35
C PRO A 33 9.74 -20.03 0.49
N ASP A 34 11.07 -19.91 0.58
CA ASP A 34 11.69 -18.81 1.34
C ASP A 34 11.46 -17.45 0.68
N HIS A 35 11.58 -17.38 -0.65
CA HIS A 35 11.29 -16.15 -1.40
C HIS A 35 9.79 -15.81 -1.32
N GLN A 36 8.92 -16.82 -1.37
CA GLN A 36 7.49 -16.64 -1.21
C GLN A 36 7.12 -16.08 0.17
N ALA A 37 7.72 -16.58 1.25
CA ALA A 37 7.51 -16.07 2.61
C ALA A 37 7.92 -14.59 2.74
N GLN A 38 9.04 -14.20 2.14
CA GLN A 38 9.48 -12.80 2.10
C GLN A 38 8.49 -11.91 1.33
N LEU A 39 7.96 -12.38 0.19
CA LEU A 39 6.96 -11.66 -0.59
C LEU A 39 5.64 -11.48 0.18
N ILE A 40 5.20 -12.50 0.92
CA ILE A 40 4.01 -12.43 1.79
C ILE A 40 4.21 -11.39 2.90
N SER A 41 5.38 -11.38 3.55
CA SER A 41 5.70 -10.38 4.57
C SER A 41 5.71 -8.95 4.01
N LYS A 42 6.30 -8.75 2.82
CA LYS A 42 6.29 -7.46 2.11
C LYS A 42 4.87 -7.03 1.70
N GLU A 43 4.04 -7.97 1.27
CA GLU A 43 2.64 -7.74 0.92
C GLU A 43 1.86 -7.24 2.14
N LEU A 44 1.97 -7.93 3.28
CA LEU A 44 1.32 -7.55 4.53
C LEU A 44 1.75 -6.14 5.00
N ALA A 45 3.05 -5.85 4.98
CA ALA A 45 3.56 -4.53 5.35
C ALA A 45 3.02 -3.43 4.43
N THR A 46 2.94 -3.70 3.13
CA THR A 46 2.40 -2.74 2.15
C THR A 46 0.89 -2.53 2.35
N GLN A 47 0.13 -3.58 2.69
CA GLN A 47 -1.29 -3.48 3.03
C GLN A 47 -1.51 -2.61 4.27
N LEU A 48 -0.73 -2.82 5.33
CA LEU A 48 -0.80 -1.99 6.54
C LEU A 48 -0.52 -0.52 6.24
N GLN A 49 0.49 -0.22 5.42
CA GLN A 49 0.79 1.15 4.99
C GLN A 49 -0.37 1.75 4.18
N LEU A 50 -0.98 0.97 3.28
CA LEU A 50 -2.12 1.41 2.49
C LEU A 50 -3.32 1.75 3.40
N SER A 51 -3.65 0.88 4.34
CA SER A 51 -4.73 1.13 5.32
C SER A 51 -4.49 2.40 6.13
N GLN A 52 -3.27 2.59 6.66
CA GLN A 52 -2.92 3.80 7.40
C GLN A 52 -3.05 5.06 6.54
N MET A 53 -2.67 4.99 5.26
CA MET A 53 -2.71 6.13 4.36
C MET A 53 -4.15 6.48 3.94
N ILE A 54 -5.01 5.47 3.76
CA ILE A 54 -6.46 5.66 3.53
C ILE A 54 -7.10 6.31 4.75
N GLU A 55 -6.83 5.82 5.98
CA GLU A 55 -7.34 6.44 7.20
C GLU A 55 -6.87 7.89 7.35
N PHE A 56 -5.59 8.16 7.03
CA PHE A 56 -5.03 9.51 7.06
C PHE A 56 -5.72 10.44 6.07
N ARG A 57 -5.95 9.95 4.84
CA ARG A 57 -6.74 10.64 3.82
C ARG A 57 -8.11 10.97 4.38
N ASP A 58 -8.86 9.99 4.88
CA ASP A 58 -10.23 10.19 5.34
C ASP A 58 -10.31 11.19 6.52
N LYS A 59 -9.31 11.20 7.41
CA LYS A 59 -9.16 12.23 8.46
C LYS A 59 -8.94 13.64 7.91
N ILE A 60 -8.24 13.78 6.79
CA ILE A 60 -8.05 15.08 6.13
C ILE A 60 -9.35 15.53 5.46
N TYR A 61 -10.01 14.66 4.70
CA TYR A 61 -11.26 15.03 4.01
C TYR A 61 -12.39 15.38 4.99
N THR A 62 -12.53 14.62 6.08
CA THR A 62 -13.52 14.91 7.13
C THR A 62 -13.26 16.21 7.87
N ARG A 63 -12.00 16.67 7.99
CA ARG A 63 -11.65 17.98 8.56
C ARG A 63 -11.90 19.14 7.60
N VAL A 64 -11.86 18.91 6.28
CA VAL A 64 -12.11 19.95 5.27
C VAL A 64 -13.61 20.17 5.03
N SER A 65 -14.46 19.19 5.38
CA SER A 65 -15.93 19.29 5.26
C SER A 65 -16.65 19.84 6.52
N ARG A 66 -15.92 20.30 7.54
CA ARG A 66 -16.46 21.01 8.72
C ARG A 66 -16.00 22.45 8.70
#